data_AF-A0A7X5DGR3-F1
#
_entry.id   AF-A0A7X5DGR3-F1
#
_cell.length_a   1.000
_cell.length_b   1.000
_cell.length_c   1.000
_cell.angle_alpha   90.00
_cell.angle_beta   90.00
_cell.angle_gamma   90.00
#
_symmetry.space_group_name_H-M   'P 1'
#
loop_
_entity.id
_entity.type
_entity.pdbx_description
1 polymer ?
#
loop_
_entity_poly.entity_id
_entity_poly.type
_entity_poly.pdbx_seq_one_letter_code
_entity_poly.pdbx_strand_id
1 'polypeptide(L)'
;MTLEEKFMKKNVELKSKVLDEIKNVQQGLSMKSMLQLETILAELNIMEKHKNQNISYPRIIIDTWDYSDQLGLELIELVNLYKRCN
;
A
#
# COMPACT_ATOMS: atom_id res chain seq x y z
N MET A 1 -7.13 -13.91 -16.53
CA MET A 1 -6.90 -12.92 -15.47
C MET A 1 -6.83 -11.54 -16.09
N THR A 2 -7.84 -10.72 -15.84
CA THR A 2 -7.87 -9.31 -16.23
C THR A 2 -6.93 -8.49 -15.36
N LEU A 3 -6.62 -7.27 -15.80
CA LEU A 3 -5.79 -6.34 -15.03
C LEU A 3 -6.42 -6.01 -13.68
N GLU A 4 -7.76 -5.87 -13.65
CA GLU A 4 -8.53 -5.61 -12.42
C GLU A 4 -8.45 -6.78 -11.43
N GLU A 5 -8.56 -8.03 -11.88
CA GLU A 5 -8.41 -9.19 -10.99
C GLU A 5 -7.01 -9.25 -10.37
N LYS A 6 -5.97 -8.95 -11.15
CA LYS A 6 -4.58 -8.86 -10.65
C LYS A 6 -4.44 -7.74 -9.62
N PHE A 7 -5.00 -6.57 -9.89
CA PHE A 7 -5.02 -5.45 -8.97
C PHE A 7 -5.73 -5.82 -7.67
N MET A 8 -6.95 -6.35 -7.72
CA MET A 8 -7.72 -6.72 -6.54
C MET A 8 -6.99 -7.74 -5.68
N LYS A 9 -6.44 -8.78 -6.29
CA LYS A 9 -5.66 -9.80 -5.57
C LYS A 9 -4.44 -9.18 -4.86
N LYS A 10 -3.71 -8.31 -5.57
CA LYS A 10 -2.51 -7.66 -5.02
C LYS A 10 -2.85 -6.63 -3.94
N ASN A 11 -3.97 -5.92 -4.08
CA ASN A 11 -4.48 -4.96 -3.10
C ASN A 11 -4.83 -5.66 -1.78
N VAL A 12 -5.51 -6.80 -1.83
CA VAL A 12 -5.85 -7.60 -0.64
C VAL A 12 -4.59 -8.12 0.05
N GLU A 13 -3.62 -8.64 -0.71
CA GLU A 13 -2.36 -9.12 -0.16
C GLU A 13 -1.57 -7.99 0.54
N LEU A 14 -1.47 -6.83 -0.12
CA LEU A 14 -0.79 -5.65 0.41
C LEU A 14 -1.47 -5.09 1.66
N LYS A 15 -2.80 -5.04 1.69
CA LYS A 15 -3.54 -4.65 2.90
C LYS A 15 -3.19 -5.55 4.08
N SER A 16 -3.12 -6.86 3.86
CA SER A 16 -2.72 -7.79 4.91
C SER A 16 -1.30 -7.52 5.41
N LYS A 17 -0.35 -7.32 4.48
CA LYS A 17 1.05 -6.99 4.84
C LYS A 17 1.15 -5.67 5.62
N VAL A 18 0.40 -4.63 5.22
CA VAL A 18 0.35 -3.36 5.95
C VAL A 18 -0.25 -3.54 7.35
N LEU A 19 -1.31 -4.36 7.50
CA LEU A 19 -1.90 -4.66 8.80
C LEU A 19 -0.94 -5.44 9.72
N ASP A 20 -0.22 -6.42 9.18
CA ASP A 20 0.83 -7.13 9.93
C ASP A 20 1.94 -6.17 10.34
N GLU A 21 2.32 -5.23 9.47
CA GLU A 21 3.31 -4.23 9.82
C GLU A 21 2.82 -3.26 10.90
N ILE A 22 1.54 -2.86 10.87
CA ILE A 22 0.93 -2.07 11.96
C ILE A 22 0.98 -2.85 13.27
N LYS A 23 0.68 -4.15 13.26
CA LYS A 23 0.80 -5.00 14.45
C LYS A 23 2.24 -5.09 14.93
N ASN A 24 3.21 -5.22 14.02
CA ASN A 24 4.64 -5.22 14.37
C ASN A 24 5.05 -3.90 15.02
N VAL A 25 4.59 -2.76 14.49
CA VAL A 25 4.83 -1.43 15.10
C VAL A 25 4.20 -1.35 16.49
N GLN A 26 2.96 -1.82 16.66
CA GLN A 26 2.29 -1.87 17.96
C GLN A 26 3.00 -2.78 18.98
N GLN A 27 3.62 -3.87 18.50
CA GLN A 27 4.43 -4.78 19.31
C GLN A 27 5.87 -4.27 19.54
N GLY A 28 6.26 -3.14 18.93
CA GLY A 28 7.62 -2.59 19.01
C GLY A 28 8.67 -3.34 18.18
N LEU A 29 8.23 -4.24 17.28
CA LEU A 29 9.09 -4.99 16.35
C LEU A 29 9.48 -4.18 15.11
N SER A 30 8.77 -3.08 14.84
CA SER A 30 9.02 -2.22 13.70
C SER A 30 9.04 -0.75 14.14
N MET A 31 9.99 0.01 13.61
CA MET A 31 10.13 1.45 13.88
C MET A 31 9.38 2.31 12.85
N LYS A 32 8.63 1.68 11.93
CA LYS A 32 7.84 2.39 10.93
C LYS A 32 6.78 3.27 11.58
N SER A 33 6.47 4.38 10.93
CA SER A 33 5.44 5.29 11.42
C SER A 33 4.05 4.67 11.26
N MET A 34 3.37 4.45 12.38
CA MET A 34 1.99 3.95 12.41
C MET A 34 1.06 4.83 11.56
N LEU A 35 1.19 6.16 11.65
CA LEU A 35 0.38 7.11 10.89
C LEU A 35 0.52 6.90 9.38
N GLN A 36 1.73 6.58 8.90
CA GLN A 36 1.98 6.33 7.48
C GLN A 36 1.32 5.03 7.03
N LEU A 37 1.45 3.98 7.82
CA LEU A 37 0.81 2.68 7.54
C LEU A 37 -0.72 2.81 7.54
N GLU A 38 -1.31 3.54 8.48
CA GLU A 38 -2.75 3.81 8.51
C GLU A 38 -3.20 4.63 7.29
N THR A 39 -2.42 5.63 6.87
CA THR A 39 -2.68 6.43 5.67
C THR A 39 -2.67 5.55 4.41
N ILE A 40 -1.64 4.70 4.26
CA ILE A 40 -1.54 3.73 3.17
C ILE A 40 -2.77 2.81 3.17
N LEU A 41 -3.15 2.26 4.32
CA LEU A 41 -4.30 1.36 4.44
C LEU A 41 -5.62 2.03 4.06
N ALA A 42 -5.81 3.28 4.47
CA ALA A 42 -6.99 4.08 4.12
C ALA A 42 -7.06 4.30 2.60
N GLU A 43 -5.95 4.70 1.97
CA GLU A 43 -5.88 4.86 0.51
C GLU A 43 -6.09 3.53 -0.23
N LEU A 44 -5.55 2.41 0.25
CA LEU A 44 -5.79 1.07 -0.31
C LEU A 44 -7.28 0.67 -0.28
N ASN A 45 -8.01 1.06 0.77
CA ASN A 45 -9.45 0.86 0.85
C ASN A 45 -10.22 1.76 -0.12
N ILE A 46 -9.79 3.00 -0.28
CA ILE A 46 -10.41 3.95 -1.19
C ILE A 46 -10.21 3.53 -2.65
N MET A 47 -9.01 3.08 -3.03
CA MET A 47 -8.72 2.60 -4.39
C MET A 47 -9.57 1.40 -4.80
N GLU A 48 -9.97 0.56 -3.84
CA GLU A 48 -10.86 -0.58 -4.10
C GLU A 48 -12.30 -0.12 -4.43
N LYS A 49 -12.78 0.91 -3.72
CA LYS A 49 -14.16 1.40 -3.81
C LYS A 49 -14.37 2.46 -4.90
N HIS A 50 -13.33 3.23 -5.20
CA HIS A 50 -13.39 4.36 -6.11
C HIS A 50 -12.30 4.25 -7.18
N LYS A 51 -12.71 4.30 -8.44
CA LYS A 51 -11.83 4.45 -9.62
C LYS A 51 -11.40 5.92 -9.75
N ASN A 52 -10.19 6.20 -10.27
CA ASN A 52 -9.57 7.53 -10.41
C ASN A 52 -9.28 8.32 -9.11
N GLN A 53 -9.02 7.65 -7.99
CA GLN A 53 -8.59 8.37 -6.78
C GLN A 53 -7.12 8.79 -6.83
N ASN A 54 -6.82 9.93 -6.20
CA ASN A 54 -5.49 10.50 -6.21
C ASN A 54 -4.67 9.88 -5.07
N ILE A 55 -3.71 9.05 -5.44
CA ILE A 55 -2.94 8.24 -4.49
C ILE A 55 -1.68 9.00 -4.12
N SER A 56 -1.52 9.30 -2.83
CA SER A 56 -0.41 10.11 -2.28
C SER A 56 0.60 9.28 -1.50
N TYR A 57 0.23 8.06 -1.07
CA TYR A 57 1.14 7.22 -0.29
C TYR A 57 2.46 6.82 -0.98
N PRO A 58 2.60 6.73 -2.32
CA PRO A 58 3.90 6.40 -2.93
C PRO A 58 4.98 7.41 -2.57
N ARG A 59 4.58 8.68 -2.41
CA ARG A 59 5.50 9.74 -1.97
C ARG A 59 5.96 9.50 -0.54
N ILE A 60 5.04 9.13 0.34
CA ILE A 60 5.35 8.78 1.73
C ILE A 60 6.39 7.66 1.76
N ILE A 61 6.18 6.59 1.00
CA ILE A 61 7.13 5.47 0.93
C ILE A 61 8.50 5.93 0.43
N ILE A 62 8.55 6.69 -0.66
CA ILE A 62 9.82 7.16 -1.24
C ILE A 62 10.57 8.11 -0.30
N ASP A 63 9.86 8.98 0.41
CA ASP A 63 10.45 9.97 1.32
C ASP A 63 10.88 9.35 2.66
N THR A 64 10.20 8.32 3.16
CA THR A 64 10.38 7.87 4.54
C THR A 64 10.71 6.40 4.72
N TRP A 65 10.55 5.57 3.69
CA TRP A 65 10.89 4.15 3.78
C TRP A 65 12.21 3.88 3.07
N ASP A 66 12.88 2.83 3.53
CA ASP A 66 14.09 2.36 2.87
C ASP A 66 13.77 1.86 1.46
N TYR A 67 14.66 2.16 0.51
CA TYR A 67 14.49 1.73 -0.89
C TYR A 67 14.49 0.19 -1.04
N SER A 68 15.03 -0.51 -0.04
CA SER A 68 15.05 -1.97 0.06
C SER A 68 13.78 -2.55 0.68
N ASP A 69 12.85 -1.70 1.11
CA ASP A 69 11.62 -2.14 1.76
C ASP A 69 10.70 -2.82 0.74
N GLN A 70 10.57 -4.14 0.87
CA GLN A 70 9.80 -4.96 -0.04
C GLN A 70 8.32 -4.53 -0.09
N LEU A 71 7.74 -4.18 1.07
CA LEU A 71 6.36 -3.71 1.15
C LEU A 71 6.20 -2.37 0.42
N GLY A 72 7.17 -1.46 0.61
CA GLY A 72 7.23 -0.19 -0.11
C GLY A 72 7.25 -0.35 -1.64
N LEU A 73 8.13 -1.22 -2.15
CA LEU A 73 8.23 -1.50 -3.59
C LEU A 73 6.94 -2.10 -4.15
N GLU A 74 6.32 -3.04 -3.44
CA GLU A 74 5.09 -3.67 -3.89
C GLU A 74 3.90 -2.70 -3.91
N LEU A 75 3.81 -1.78 -2.92
CA LEU A 75 2.82 -0.71 -2.87
C LEU A 75 2.96 0.25 -4.05
N ILE A 76 4.20 0.65 -4.41
CA ILE A 76 4.46 1.47 -5.60
C ILE A 76 4.03 0.73 -6.88
N GLU A 77 4.32 -0.56 -6.98
CA GLU A 77 3.90 -1.36 -8.13
C GLU A 77 2.36 -1.46 -8.23
N LEU A 78 1.66 -1.56 -7.09
CA LEU A 78 0.20 -1.56 -7.06
C LEU A 78 -0.39 -0.26 -7.62
N VAL A 79 0.19 0.91 -7.29
CA VAL A 79 -0.24 2.19 -7.88
C VAL A 79 -0.06 2.21 -9.38
N ASN A 80 1.07 1.69 -9.87
CA ASN A 80 1.30 1.57 -11.31
C ASN A 80 0.26 0.66 -11.99
N LEU A 81 -0.15 -0.43 -11.33
CA LEU A 81 -1.24 -1.27 -11.82
C LEU A 81 -2.58 -0.55 -11.80
N TYR A 82 -2.90 0.17 -10.72
CA TYR A 82 -4.13 0.94 -10.61
C TYR A 82 -4.24 2.01 -11.69
N LYS A 83 -3.15 2.74 -11.98
CA LYS A 83 -3.07 3.71 -13.08
C LYS A 83 -3.20 3.11 -14.47
N ARG A 84 -2.97 1.80 -14.63
CA ARG A 84 -3.16 1.07 -15.89
C ARG A 84 -4.55 0.43 -16.01
N CYS A 85 -5.25 0.30 -14.88
CA CYS A 85 -6.62 -0.20 -14.79
C CYS A 85 -7.68 0.88 -15.06
N ASN A 86 -7.31 2.15 -14.86
CA ASN A 86 -8.09 3.33 -15.26
C ASN A 86 -7.56 3.91 -16.56
#